data_AF-A0A6L2ZRM5-F1
#
_entry.id   AF-A0A6L2ZRM5-F1
#
_cell.length_a   1.000
_cell.length_b   1.000
_cell.length_c   1.000
_cell.angle_alpha   90.00
_cell.angle_beta   90.00
_cell.angle_gamma   90.00
#
_symmetry.space_group_name_H-M   'P 1'
#
loop_
_entity.id
_entity.type
_entity.pdbx_description
1 polymer ?
#
loop_
_entity_poly.entity_id
_entity_poly.type
_entity_poly.pdbx_seq_one_letter_code
_entity_poly.pdbx_strand_id
1 'polypeptide(L)'
;MDDILPSLLEKINSDFDERAANSQTLKYSVKLLKDKKATYIQANEFGVEIGQILSDVLGTHVTVNVLPDGKMYFNIADRLLNAVLQKNFDLISGYTVDIQTQLNSLAGFRLKAQYPELNQDRIDGIVNRISSEDDFEKILWLLQEPIVTFSQSVVDDTLKKNIDFQAKAGLKPKIIRKLVGRACDWCRNLAGTYNYPDVPSEVYQRHERCRCTVEYDPRDMDRMRQDVWSKNWIDPYKSSKINERKTLNLKKKK
;
A
#
# COMPACT_ATOMS: atom_id res chain seq x y z
N MET A 1 12.55 -21.30 32.01
CA MET A 1 11.98 -19.98 31.72
C MET A 1 10.83 -20.23 30.77
N ASP A 2 9.63 -19.79 31.13
CA ASP A 2 8.45 -20.00 30.29
C ASP A 2 8.53 -19.13 29.03
N ASP A 3 8.08 -19.67 27.89
CA ASP A 3 8.01 -18.90 26.65
C ASP A 3 6.94 -17.82 26.81
N ILE A 4 7.38 -16.55 26.92
CA ILE A 4 6.50 -15.39 27.08
C ILE A 4 5.69 -15.09 25.80
N LEU A 5 6.15 -15.58 24.65
CA LEU A 5 5.68 -15.11 23.36
C LEU A 5 4.22 -15.47 23.04
N PRO A 6 3.72 -16.69 23.31
CA PRO A 6 2.32 -17.03 23.03
C PRO A 6 1.34 -16.08 23.75
N SER A 7 1.56 -15.83 25.04
CA SER A 7 0.71 -14.92 25.81
C SER A 7 0.86 -13.46 25.36
N LEU A 8 2.07 -13.04 25.00
CA LEU A 8 2.32 -11.70 24.47
C LEU A 8 1.61 -11.48 23.12
N LEU A 9 1.70 -12.45 22.21
CA LEU A 9 1.03 -12.39 20.91
C LEU A 9 -0.50 -12.37 21.05
N GLU A 10 -1.07 -13.12 21.98
CA GLU A 10 -2.51 -13.11 22.25
C GLU A 10 -2.98 -11.72 22.70
N LYS A 11 -2.25 -11.08 23.63
CA LYS A 11 -2.56 -9.73 24.10
C LYS A 11 -2.43 -8.69 22.99
N ILE A 12 -1.35 -8.74 22.22
CA ILE A 12 -1.12 -7.84 21.09
C ILE A 12 -2.23 -7.99 20.04
N ASN A 13 -2.58 -9.22 19.67
CA ASN A 13 -3.61 -9.46 18.67
C ASN A 13 -4.99 -8.99 19.14
N SER A 14 -5.36 -9.28 20.38
CA SER A 14 -6.64 -8.86 20.95
C SER A 14 -6.79 -7.34 20.99
N ASP A 15 -5.78 -6.63 21.50
CA ASP A 15 -5.79 -5.16 21.58
C ASP A 15 -5.75 -4.53 20.16
N PHE A 16 -4.95 -5.08 19.25
CA PHE A 16 -4.96 -4.66 17.85
C PHE A 16 -6.34 -4.81 17.21
N ASP A 17 -6.97 -5.98 17.36
CA ASP A 17 -8.28 -6.26 16.76
C ASP A 17 -9.37 -5.36 17.34
N GLU A 18 -9.34 -5.09 18.66
CA GLU A 18 -10.25 -4.15 19.31
C GLU A 18 -10.07 -2.72 18.78
N ARG A 19 -8.84 -2.21 18.74
CA ARG A 19 -8.55 -0.86 18.24
C ARG A 19 -8.88 -0.71 16.76
N ALA A 20 -8.53 -1.70 15.95
CA ALA A 20 -8.85 -1.71 14.52
C ALA A 20 -10.37 -1.75 14.28
N ALA A 21 -11.10 -2.58 15.02
CA ALA A 21 -12.56 -2.64 14.95
C ALA A 21 -13.23 -1.32 15.37
N ASN A 22 -12.58 -0.53 16.23
CA ASN A 22 -13.10 0.75 16.71
C ASN A 22 -12.65 1.96 15.90
N SER A 23 -11.58 1.86 15.10
CA SER A 23 -11.06 2.97 14.29
C SER A 23 -12.09 3.53 13.30
N GLN A 24 -12.34 4.83 13.42
CA GLN A 24 -13.22 5.55 12.50
C GLN A 24 -12.62 5.67 11.10
N THR A 25 -11.29 5.81 11.00
CA THR A 25 -10.55 5.86 9.73
C THR A 25 -10.71 4.55 8.96
N LEU A 26 -10.54 3.41 9.62
CA LEU A 26 -10.71 2.09 8.98
C LEU A 26 -12.17 1.86 8.57
N LYS A 27 -13.14 2.18 9.44
CA LYS A 27 -14.58 2.10 9.12
C LYS A 27 -14.94 2.94 7.89
N TYR A 28 -14.40 4.16 7.81
CA TYR A 28 -14.63 5.05 6.67
C TYR A 28 -14.01 4.50 5.38
N SER A 29 -12.79 3.98 5.45
CA SER A 29 -12.09 3.35 4.32
C SER A 29 -12.88 2.15 3.77
N VAL A 30 -13.37 1.27 4.66
CA VAL A 30 -14.23 0.12 4.27
C VAL A 30 -15.56 0.59 3.67
N LYS A 31 -16.15 1.66 4.19
CA LYS A 31 -17.37 2.25 3.61
C LYS A 31 -17.13 2.75 2.19
N LEU A 32 -16.04 3.46 1.93
CA LEU A 32 -15.71 3.95 0.59
C LEU A 32 -15.46 2.81 -0.40
N LEU A 33 -14.88 1.69 0.05
CA LEU A 33 -14.73 0.49 -0.77
C LEU A 33 -16.11 -0.08 -1.14
N LYS A 34 -17.01 -0.24 -0.17
CA LYS A 34 -18.40 -0.70 -0.42
C LYS A 34 -19.16 0.21 -1.39
N ASP A 35 -18.97 1.52 -1.25
CA ASP A 35 -19.60 2.54 -2.08
C ASP A 35 -18.96 2.69 -3.47
N LYS A 36 -17.94 1.90 -3.79
CA LYS A 36 -17.15 1.95 -5.03
C LYS A 36 -16.44 3.28 -5.30
N LYS A 37 -16.03 3.95 -4.22
CA LYS A 37 -15.37 5.27 -4.23
C LYS A 37 -13.92 5.23 -3.74
N ALA A 38 -13.49 4.13 -3.11
CA ALA A 38 -12.12 4.00 -2.63
C ALA A 38 -11.10 4.00 -3.79
N THR A 39 -9.97 4.64 -3.53
CA THR A 39 -8.82 4.75 -4.44
C THR A 39 -7.53 4.42 -3.68
N TYR A 40 -6.37 4.50 -4.34
CA TYR A 40 -5.08 4.34 -3.67
C TYR A 40 -4.81 5.38 -2.55
N ILE A 41 -5.54 6.51 -2.53
CA ILE A 41 -5.52 7.43 -1.39
C ILE A 41 -6.05 6.71 -0.14
N GLN A 42 -7.22 6.07 -0.24
CA GLN A 42 -7.81 5.30 0.87
C GLN A 42 -6.97 4.08 1.23
N ALA A 43 -6.31 3.44 0.25
CA ALA A 43 -5.37 2.37 0.53
C ALA A 43 -4.20 2.85 1.41
N ASN A 44 -3.61 4.01 1.08
CA ASN A 44 -2.55 4.61 1.88
C ASN A 44 -3.04 5.05 3.27
N GLU A 45 -4.21 5.70 3.38
CA GLU A 45 -4.82 6.07 4.66
C GLU A 45 -5.05 4.84 5.55
N PHE A 46 -5.60 3.77 4.98
CA PHE A 46 -5.80 2.49 5.65
C PHE A 46 -4.48 1.87 6.13
N GLY A 47 -3.45 1.84 5.26
CA GLY A 47 -2.12 1.33 5.62
C GLY A 47 -1.46 2.14 6.74
N VAL A 48 -1.53 3.47 6.69
CA VAL A 48 -1.01 4.35 7.76
C VAL A 48 -1.70 4.05 9.09
N GLU A 49 -3.04 3.99 9.10
CA GLU A 49 -3.83 3.75 10.31
C GLU A 49 -3.54 2.36 10.91
N ILE A 50 -3.50 1.30 10.09
CA ILE A 50 -3.13 -0.05 10.54
C ILE A 50 -1.71 -0.07 11.14
N GLY A 51 -0.77 0.63 10.50
CA GLY A 51 0.60 0.77 11.01
C GLY A 51 0.67 1.52 12.34
N GLN A 52 -0.11 2.60 12.49
CA GLN A 52 -0.16 3.39 13.73
C GLN A 52 -0.77 2.59 14.88
N ILE A 53 -1.90 1.91 14.64
CA ILE A 53 -2.53 1.04 15.64
C ILE A 53 -1.55 -0.06 16.08
N LEU A 54 -0.88 -0.74 15.14
CA LEU A 54 0.10 -1.77 15.51
C LEU A 54 1.28 -1.18 16.29
N SER A 55 1.83 -0.05 15.86
CA SER A 55 2.89 0.66 16.58
C SER A 55 2.51 0.96 18.02
N ASP A 56 1.30 1.50 18.24
CA ASP A 56 0.82 1.85 19.58
C ASP A 56 0.60 0.60 20.45
N VAL A 57 0.06 -0.47 19.88
CA VAL A 57 -0.14 -1.75 20.58
C VAL A 57 1.22 -2.38 20.94
N LEU A 58 2.18 -2.39 20.02
CA LEU A 58 3.53 -2.87 20.29
C LEU A 58 4.20 -2.05 21.40
N GLY A 59 4.11 -0.72 21.36
CA GLY A 59 4.61 0.15 22.42
C GLY A 59 3.91 -0.04 23.78
N THR A 60 2.66 -0.52 23.77
CA THR A 60 1.91 -0.80 25.01
C THR A 60 2.34 -2.12 25.65
N HIS A 61 2.51 -3.19 24.85
CA HIS A 61 2.70 -4.55 25.37
C HIS A 61 4.16 -5.01 25.39
N VAL A 62 4.98 -4.52 24.47
CA VAL A 62 6.41 -4.87 24.36
C VAL A 62 7.20 -3.88 25.21
N THR A 63 7.30 -4.17 26.49
CA THR A 63 8.02 -3.33 27.47
C THR A 63 9.19 -4.08 28.08
N VAL A 64 10.17 -3.35 28.63
CA VAL A 64 11.36 -3.90 29.30
C VAL A 64 10.98 -4.97 30.34
N ASN A 65 9.92 -4.73 31.11
CA ASN A 65 9.46 -5.64 32.18
C ASN A 65 8.93 -6.98 31.67
N VAL A 66 8.46 -7.04 30.42
CA VAL A 66 7.93 -8.26 29.81
C VAL A 66 9.06 -9.06 29.16
N LEU A 67 10.18 -8.42 28.83
CA LEU A 67 11.31 -9.04 28.16
C LEU A 67 12.24 -9.77 29.14
N PRO A 68 12.84 -10.91 28.74
CA PRO A 68 13.86 -11.58 29.55
C PRO A 68 15.05 -10.65 29.79
N ASP A 69 15.44 -10.45 31.04
CA ASP A 69 16.54 -9.56 31.44
C ASP A 69 16.42 -8.12 30.88
N GLY A 70 15.20 -7.69 30.53
CA GLY A 70 14.97 -6.40 29.87
C GLY A 70 15.45 -6.31 28.42
N LYS A 71 15.89 -7.42 27.83
CA LYS A 71 16.53 -7.47 26.51
C LYS A 71 15.64 -8.11 25.44
N MET A 72 15.62 -7.51 24.26
CA MET A 72 14.98 -8.08 23.09
C MET A 72 15.91 -9.08 22.39
N TYR A 73 15.73 -10.37 22.66
CA TYR A 73 16.48 -11.42 21.99
C TYR A 73 16.01 -11.65 20.55
N PHE A 74 16.93 -12.01 19.66
CA PHE A 74 16.65 -12.23 18.24
C PHE A 74 15.48 -13.19 18.00
N ASN A 75 15.44 -14.33 18.69
CA ASN A 75 14.36 -15.33 18.55
C ASN A 75 12.98 -14.80 19.00
N ILE A 76 12.93 -13.88 19.96
CA ILE A 76 11.70 -13.23 20.41
C ILE A 76 11.27 -12.21 19.37
N ALA A 77 12.20 -11.34 18.95
CA ALA A 77 11.96 -10.33 17.92
C ALA A 77 11.49 -10.95 16.60
N ASP A 78 12.18 -11.99 16.14
CA ASP A 78 11.90 -12.71 14.89
C ASP A 78 10.48 -13.28 14.89
N ARG A 79 10.14 -14.10 15.89
CA ARG A 79 8.82 -14.73 15.98
C ARG A 79 7.71 -13.69 16.19
N LEU A 80 7.96 -12.65 16.99
CA LEU A 80 6.98 -11.58 17.24
C LEU A 80 6.70 -10.77 15.98
N LEU A 81 7.74 -10.20 15.37
CA LEU A 81 7.62 -9.29 14.24
C LEU A 81 7.13 -10.00 12.98
N ASN A 82 7.59 -11.23 12.70
CA ASN A 82 7.05 -12.01 11.60
C ASN A 82 5.54 -12.25 11.77
N ALA A 83 5.08 -12.61 12.98
CA ALA A 83 3.66 -12.85 13.22
C ALA A 83 2.80 -11.59 13.00
N VAL A 84 3.18 -10.46 13.62
CA VAL A 84 2.36 -9.24 13.58
C VAL A 84 2.46 -8.51 12.23
N LEU A 85 3.64 -8.47 11.61
CA LEU A 85 3.83 -7.81 10.32
C LEU A 85 3.23 -8.62 9.17
N GLN A 86 3.21 -9.95 9.25
CA GLN A 86 2.46 -10.80 8.32
C GLN A 86 0.95 -10.48 8.38
N LYS A 87 0.37 -10.44 9.58
CA LYS A 87 -1.05 -10.08 9.75
C LYS A 87 -1.35 -8.69 9.17
N ASN A 88 -0.50 -7.70 9.43
CA ASN A 88 -0.65 -6.37 8.83
C ASN A 88 -0.53 -6.39 7.31
N PHE A 89 0.44 -7.13 6.77
CA PHE A 89 0.61 -7.30 5.34
C PHE A 89 -0.65 -7.89 4.69
N ASP A 90 -1.24 -8.93 5.29
CA ASP A 90 -2.44 -9.58 4.77
C ASP A 90 -3.65 -8.64 4.76
N LEU A 91 -3.85 -7.87 5.83
CA LEU A 91 -4.94 -6.90 5.94
C LEU A 91 -4.80 -5.77 4.89
N ILE A 92 -3.61 -5.19 4.77
CA ILE A 92 -3.36 -4.05 3.89
C ILE A 92 -3.37 -4.48 2.43
N SER A 93 -2.71 -5.58 2.10
CA SER A 93 -2.67 -6.10 0.73
C SER A 93 -4.06 -6.55 0.29
N GLY A 94 -4.84 -7.23 1.15
CA GLY A 94 -6.22 -7.61 0.87
C GLY A 94 -7.11 -6.41 0.55
N TYR A 95 -7.12 -5.40 1.42
CA TYR A 95 -7.89 -4.17 1.19
C TYR A 95 -7.47 -3.44 -0.10
N THR A 96 -6.16 -3.36 -0.36
CA THR A 96 -5.64 -2.68 -1.55
C THR A 96 -5.95 -3.46 -2.84
N VAL A 97 -5.93 -4.79 -2.80
CA VAL A 97 -6.33 -5.67 -3.91
C VAL A 97 -7.81 -5.54 -4.22
N ASP A 98 -8.67 -5.41 -3.21
CA ASP A 98 -10.09 -5.16 -3.40
C ASP A 98 -10.35 -3.82 -4.10
N ILE A 99 -9.64 -2.77 -3.67
CA ILE A 99 -9.65 -1.46 -4.35
C ILE A 99 -9.22 -1.62 -5.81
N GLN A 100 -8.10 -2.28 -6.08
CA GLN A 100 -7.60 -2.45 -7.45
C GLN A 100 -8.56 -3.27 -8.32
N THR A 101 -9.20 -4.30 -7.76
CA THR A 101 -10.23 -5.09 -8.44
C THR A 101 -11.42 -4.22 -8.84
N GLN A 102 -11.87 -3.38 -7.93
CA GLN A 102 -12.93 -2.42 -8.20
C GLN A 102 -12.51 -1.40 -9.28
N LEU A 103 -11.31 -0.82 -9.17
CA LEU A 103 -10.81 0.14 -10.15
C LEU A 103 -10.69 -0.48 -11.55
N ASN A 104 -10.22 -1.72 -11.64
CA ASN A 104 -10.19 -2.47 -12.91
C ASN A 104 -11.59 -2.62 -13.50
N SER A 105 -12.56 -3.03 -12.66
CA SER A 105 -13.96 -3.20 -13.07
C SER A 105 -14.57 -1.88 -13.56
N LEU A 106 -14.35 -0.78 -12.83
CA LEU A 106 -14.81 0.56 -13.21
C LEU A 106 -14.16 1.07 -14.50
N ALA A 107 -12.91 0.71 -14.77
CA ALA A 107 -12.23 1.00 -16.04
C ALA A 107 -12.69 0.10 -17.21
N GLY A 108 -13.49 -0.95 -16.92
CA GLY A 108 -13.95 -1.93 -17.91
C GLY A 108 -12.93 -3.03 -18.20
N PHE A 109 -11.90 -3.17 -17.37
CA PHE A 109 -10.90 -4.22 -17.48
C PHE A 109 -11.35 -5.47 -16.75
N ARG A 110 -11.30 -6.63 -17.43
CA ARG A 110 -11.53 -7.95 -16.83
C ARG A 110 -10.24 -8.56 -16.29
N LEU A 111 -9.40 -7.72 -15.68
CA LEU A 111 -8.10 -8.12 -15.13
C LEU A 111 -8.24 -8.37 -13.63
N LYS A 112 -7.81 -9.56 -13.19
CA LYS A 112 -7.71 -9.88 -11.76
C LYS A 112 -6.60 -9.03 -11.13
N ALA A 113 -6.90 -8.40 -9.99
CA ALA A 113 -5.86 -7.74 -9.21
C ALA A 113 -4.85 -8.75 -8.65
N GLN A 114 -3.62 -8.32 -8.52
CA GLN A 114 -2.47 -9.13 -8.10
C GLN A 114 -2.11 -8.78 -6.66
N TYR A 115 -1.77 -9.80 -5.87
CA TYR A 115 -1.18 -9.61 -4.55
C TYR A 115 0.33 -9.34 -4.69
N PRO A 116 0.90 -8.42 -3.90
CA PRO A 116 2.34 -8.29 -3.79
C PRO A 116 2.94 -9.52 -3.09
N GLU A 117 4.25 -9.65 -3.16
CA GLU A 117 5.00 -10.58 -2.31
C GLU A 117 5.36 -9.86 -1.00
N LEU A 118 5.35 -10.59 0.11
CA LEU A 118 5.83 -10.05 1.37
C LEU A 118 7.33 -9.76 1.28
N ASN A 119 7.72 -8.54 1.61
CA ASN A 119 9.12 -8.15 1.66
C ASN A 119 9.77 -8.64 2.96
N GLN A 120 10.25 -9.88 2.95
CA GLN A 120 10.88 -10.51 4.11
C GLN A 120 12.15 -9.76 4.55
N ASP A 121 12.95 -9.28 3.58
CA ASP A 121 14.19 -8.53 3.87
C ASP A 121 13.93 -7.29 4.75
N ARG A 122 12.79 -6.62 4.57
CA ARG A 122 12.38 -5.49 5.42
C ARG A 122 12.08 -5.95 6.85
N ILE A 123 11.40 -7.07 7.03
CA ILE A 123 11.11 -7.63 8.36
C ILE A 123 12.42 -8.03 9.04
N ASP A 124 13.27 -8.77 8.33
CA ASP A 124 14.55 -9.23 8.83
C ASP A 124 15.46 -8.05 9.21
N GLY A 125 15.43 -6.96 8.44
CA GLY A 125 16.11 -5.71 8.78
C GLY A 125 15.66 -5.11 10.11
N ILE A 126 14.34 -5.08 10.38
CA ILE A 126 13.79 -4.59 11.65
C ILE A 126 14.16 -5.55 12.79
N VAL A 127 14.02 -6.87 12.59
CA VAL A 127 14.38 -7.91 13.57
C VAL A 127 15.85 -7.82 13.98
N ASN A 128 16.76 -7.72 13.01
CA ASN A 128 18.19 -7.59 13.25
C ASN A 128 18.50 -6.32 14.04
N ARG A 129 17.87 -5.19 13.68
CA ARG A 129 18.15 -3.92 14.36
C ARG A 129 17.56 -3.88 15.77
N ILE A 130 16.36 -4.40 16.00
CA ILE A 130 15.73 -4.40 17.33
C ILE A 130 16.30 -5.45 18.29
N SER A 131 17.12 -6.37 17.81
CA SER A 131 17.81 -7.35 18.67
C SER A 131 19.31 -7.04 18.86
N SER A 132 19.77 -5.90 18.32
CA SER A 132 21.19 -5.54 18.29
C SER A 132 21.72 -4.87 19.56
N GLU A 133 20.86 -4.30 20.40
CA GLU A 133 21.26 -3.59 21.61
C GLU A 133 20.89 -4.40 22.86
N ASP A 134 21.70 -4.29 23.92
CA ASP A 134 21.39 -4.86 25.23
C ASP A 134 20.26 -4.10 25.93
N ASP A 135 20.22 -2.78 25.74
CA ASP A 135 19.23 -1.88 26.32
C ASP A 135 18.08 -1.66 25.32
N PHE A 136 16.94 -2.28 25.61
CA PHE A 136 15.75 -2.20 24.77
C PHE A 136 15.16 -0.78 24.68
N GLU A 137 15.38 0.08 25.67
CA GLU A 137 14.83 1.45 25.63
C GLU A 137 15.45 2.27 24.49
N LYS A 138 16.71 2.02 24.14
CA LYS A 138 17.43 2.72 23.05
C LYS A 138 16.88 2.42 21.65
N ILE A 139 16.14 1.32 21.51
CA ILE A 139 15.65 0.79 20.24
C ILE A 139 14.13 0.71 20.16
N LEU A 140 13.43 1.18 21.21
CA LEU A 140 11.96 1.22 21.25
C LEU A 140 11.35 1.98 20.06
N TRP A 141 12.05 3.00 19.56
CA TRP A 141 11.62 3.79 18.40
C TRP A 141 11.46 2.95 17.12
N LEU A 142 12.09 1.76 17.04
CA LEU A 142 11.93 0.86 15.89
C LEU A 142 10.53 0.25 15.80
N LEU A 143 9.80 0.18 16.93
CA LEU A 143 8.42 -0.27 16.97
C LEU A 143 7.43 0.84 16.58
N GLN A 144 7.91 2.03 16.22
CA GLN A 144 7.09 3.19 15.89
C GLN A 144 7.02 3.42 14.36
N GLU A 145 7.66 4.47 13.87
CA GLU A 145 7.61 4.88 12.46
C GLU A 145 8.06 3.82 11.45
N PRO A 146 9.00 2.90 11.75
CA PRO A 146 9.32 1.80 10.84
C PRO A 146 8.12 0.88 10.57
N ILE A 147 7.27 0.62 11.57
CA ILE A 147 6.04 -0.19 11.42
C ILE A 147 5.05 0.53 10.48
N VAL A 148 4.87 1.84 10.66
CA VAL A 148 4.01 2.65 9.79
C VAL A 148 4.55 2.68 8.36
N THR A 149 5.86 2.85 8.21
CA THR A 149 6.53 2.89 6.90
C THR A 149 6.43 1.55 6.19
N PHE A 150 6.59 0.44 6.92
CA PHE A 150 6.35 -0.91 6.40
C PHE A 150 4.91 -1.03 5.87
N SER A 151 3.91 -0.66 6.67
CA SER A 151 2.50 -0.71 6.27
C SER A 151 2.20 0.11 5.01
N GLN A 152 2.74 1.32 4.89
CA GLN A 152 2.60 2.14 3.67
C GLN A 152 3.27 1.48 2.46
N SER A 153 4.43 0.85 2.68
CA SER A 153 5.16 0.20 1.60
C SER A 153 4.41 -1.01 1.00
N VAL A 154 3.58 -1.71 1.79
CA VAL A 154 2.72 -2.78 1.28
C VAL A 154 1.72 -2.26 0.24
N VAL A 155 1.20 -1.04 0.43
CA VAL A 155 0.30 -0.38 -0.53
C VAL A 155 1.04 -0.09 -1.83
N ASP A 156 2.26 0.46 -1.74
CA ASP A 156 3.08 0.77 -2.92
C ASP A 156 3.50 -0.50 -3.67
N ASP A 157 3.87 -1.56 -2.95
CA ASP A 157 4.25 -2.85 -3.52
C ASP A 157 3.05 -3.50 -4.23
N THR A 158 1.84 -3.38 -3.66
CA THR A 158 0.59 -3.80 -4.31
C THR A 158 0.31 -3.01 -5.58
N LEU A 159 0.46 -1.68 -5.53
CA LEU A 159 0.29 -0.78 -6.68
C LEU A 159 1.26 -1.17 -7.80
N LYS A 160 2.56 -1.29 -7.47
CA LYS A 160 3.61 -1.67 -8.42
C LYS A 160 3.31 -3.00 -9.08
N LYS A 161 2.99 -4.05 -8.31
CA LYS A 161 2.68 -5.38 -8.86
C LYS A 161 1.53 -5.35 -9.87
N ASN A 162 0.50 -4.54 -9.60
CA ASN A 162 -0.66 -4.42 -10.47
C ASN A 162 -0.39 -3.60 -11.72
N ILE A 163 0.37 -2.53 -11.61
CA ILE A 163 0.81 -1.73 -12.75
C ILE A 163 1.71 -2.55 -13.66
N ASP A 164 2.67 -3.28 -13.11
CA ASP A 164 3.56 -4.17 -13.86
C ASP A 164 2.75 -5.24 -14.62
N PHE A 165 1.75 -5.82 -13.96
CA PHE A 165 0.86 -6.81 -14.57
C PHE A 165 0.05 -6.23 -15.72
N GLN A 166 -0.52 -5.04 -15.53
CA GLN A 166 -1.28 -4.36 -16.57
C GLN A 166 -0.40 -3.95 -17.75
N ALA A 167 0.79 -3.40 -17.49
CA ALA A 167 1.75 -3.07 -18.54
C ALA A 167 2.14 -4.29 -19.37
N LYS A 168 2.36 -5.45 -18.74
CA LYS A 168 2.58 -6.73 -19.42
C LYS A 168 1.39 -7.17 -20.26
N ALA A 169 0.17 -6.76 -19.91
CA ALA A 169 -1.04 -6.95 -20.72
C ALA A 169 -1.19 -5.94 -21.88
N GLY A 170 -0.20 -5.09 -22.12
CA GLY A 170 -0.19 -4.10 -23.22
C GLY A 170 -0.83 -2.77 -22.89
N LEU A 171 -1.17 -2.55 -21.61
CA LEU A 171 -1.73 -1.29 -21.10
C LEU A 171 -0.62 -0.26 -20.83
N LYS A 172 -0.98 1.04 -20.82
CA LYS A 172 -0.04 2.15 -20.57
C LYS A 172 -0.43 2.95 -19.32
N PRO A 173 -0.28 2.36 -18.11
CA PRO A 173 -0.65 3.02 -16.86
C PRO A 173 0.19 4.28 -16.60
N LYS A 174 -0.38 5.19 -15.81
CA LYS A 174 0.27 6.42 -15.35
C LYS A 174 0.31 6.44 -13.84
N ILE A 175 1.48 6.68 -13.28
CA ILE A 175 1.69 6.78 -11.84
C ILE A 175 1.75 8.25 -11.46
N ILE A 176 1.07 8.63 -10.40
CA ILE A 176 1.10 9.99 -9.87
C ILE A 176 1.63 9.93 -8.44
N ARG A 177 2.79 10.51 -8.18
CA ARG A 177 3.29 10.70 -6.81
C ARG A 177 2.89 12.09 -6.32
N LYS A 178 2.03 12.15 -5.30
CA LYS A 178 1.58 13.42 -4.70
C LYS A 178 2.25 13.67 -3.35
N LEU A 179 2.63 14.92 -3.16
CA LEU A 179 3.19 15.39 -1.90
C LEU A 179 2.08 15.62 -0.88
N VAL A 180 2.40 15.34 0.38
CA VAL A 180 1.55 15.67 1.52
C VAL A 180 2.34 16.56 2.47
N GLY A 181 1.76 17.71 2.85
CA GLY A 181 2.36 18.64 3.80
C GLY A 181 3.68 19.28 3.33
N ARG A 182 4.58 19.58 4.28
CA ARG A 182 5.92 20.13 4.01
C ARG A 182 6.91 18.99 3.72
N ALA A 183 6.84 18.44 2.51
CA ALA A 183 7.70 17.34 2.10
C ALA A 183 9.18 17.77 1.95
N CYS A 184 10.10 16.83 2.24
CA CYS A 184 11.54 17.01 2.07
C CYS A 184 11.93 17.23 0.60
N ASP A 185 13.14 17.75 0.35
CA ASP A 185 13.64 18.00 -1.02
C ASP A 185 13.62 16.74 -1.90
N TRP A 186 14.00 15.60 -1.32
CA TRP A 186 14.00 14.33 -2.06
C TRP A 186 12.60 13.92 -2.51
N CYS A 187 11.58 14.00 -1.64
CA CYS A 187 10.19 13.74 -2.03
C CYS A 187 9.69 14.75 -3.05
N ARG A 188 10.05 16.04 -2.92
CA ARG A 188 9.69 17.09 -3.88
C ARG A 188 10.22 16.79 -5.28
N ASN A 189 11.44 16.28 -5.38
CA ASN A 189 12.06 15.90 -6.67
C ASN A 189 11.41 14.66 -7.32
N LEU A 190 10.78 13.80 -6.52
CA LEU A 190 10.06 12.60 -7.00
C LEU A 190 8.57 12.85 -7.27
N ALA A 191 8.05 14.03 -6.95
CA ALA A 191 6.64 14.34 -7.17
C ALA A 191 6.37 14.59 -8.66
N GLY A 192 5.30 14.01 -9.18
CA GLY A 192 4.95 14.16 -10.58
C GLY A 192 4.17 12.98 -11.13
N THR A 193 3.97 13.02 -12.44
CA THR A 193 3.28 11.98 -13.20
C THR A 193 4.27 11.27 -14.10
N TYR A 194 4.27 9.94 -14.04
CA TYR A 194 5.18 9.07 -14.79
C TYR A 194 4.37 8.15 -15.70
N ASN A 195 4.80 7.98 -16.94
CA ASN A 195 4.20 7.02 -17.87
C ASN A 195 4.96 5.69 -17.76
N TYR A 196 4.26 4.60 -17.51
CA TYR A 196 4.90 3.29 -17.44
C TYR A 196 5.28 2.79 -18.86
N PRO A 197 6.45 2.17 -19.07
CA PRO A 197 7.43 1.69 -18.08
C PRO A 197 8.50 2.70 -17.64
N ASP A 198 8.47 3.93 -18.16
CA ASP A 198 9.46 4.97 -17.89
C ASP A 198 9.27 5.62 -16.50
N VAL A 199 9.40 4.80 -15.46
CA VAL A 199 9.20 5.19 -14.06
C VAL A 199 10.46 4.87 -13.25
N PRO A 200 11.12 5.86 -12.64
CA PRO A 200 12.26 5.61 -11.75
C PRO A 200 11.88 4.70 -10.59
N SER A 201 12.78 3.80 -10.21
CA SER A 201 12.55 2.84 -9.12
C SER A 201 12.30 3.52 -7.76
N GLU A 202 12.83 4.73 -7.60
CA GLU A 202 12.78 5.58 -6.43
C GLU A 202 11.36 6.13 -6.17
N VAL A 203 10.48 6.12 -7.18
CA VAL A 203 9.09 6.61 -7.05
C VAL A 203 8.29 5.82 -6.00
N TYR A 204 8.69 4.59 -5.68
CA TYR A 204 8.06 3.76 -4.64
C TYR A 204 8.81 3.81 -3.31
N GLN A 205 9.99 4.43 -3.25
CA GLN A 205 10.78 4.48 -2.05
C GLN A 205 10.22 5.53 -1.07
N ARG A 206 10.44 5.28 0.22
CA ARG A 206 10.00 6.13 1.33
C ARG A 206 11.16 6.39 2.28
N HIS A 207 11.27 7.62 2.74
CA HIS A 207 12.07 7.95 3.92
C HIS A 207 11.19 7.83 5.17
N GLU A 208 11.83 7.86 6.34
CA GLU A 208 11.14 7.85 7.64
C GLU A 208 10.09 8.98 7.72
N ARG A 209 8.90 8.71 8.27
CA ARG A 209 7.79 9.67 8.40
C ARG A 209 7.24 10.22 7.07
N CYS A 210 7.48 9.56 5.93
CA CYS A 210 6.93 9.99 4.64
C CYS A 210 5.44 9.62 4.47
N ARG A 211 4.56 10.62 4.44
CA ARG A 211 3.11 10.44 4.18
C ARG A 211 2.68 10.75 2.73
N CYS A 212 3.63 10.95 1.82
CA CYS A 212 3.32 11.16 0.40
C CYS A 212 2.59 9.94 -0.19
N THR A 213 1.72 10.16 -1.18
CA THR A 213 0.95 9.09 -1.81
C THR A 213 1.52 8.74 -3.18
N VAL A 214 1.48 7.46 -3.52
CA VAL A 214 1.65 6.98 -4.90
C VAL A 214 0.27 6.52 -5.36
N GLU A 215 -0.23 7.17 -6.40
CA GLU A 215 -1.59 7.01 -6.87
C GLU A 215 -1.60 6.49 -8.31
N TYR A 216 -2.64 5.72 -8.59
CA TYR A 216 -2.90 5.17 -9.89
C TYR A 216 -4.41 5.00 -10.11
N ASP A 217 -4.90 5.46 -11.26
CA ASP A 217 -6.27 5.21 -11.69
C ASP A 217 -6.29 4.56 -13.09
N PRO A 218 -6.73 3.29 -13.21
CA PRO A 218 -6.86 2.61 -14.49
C PRO A 218 -7.82 3.29 -15.48
N ARG A 219 -8.71 4.17 -15.01
CA ARG A 219 -9.67 4.89 -15.86
C ARG A 219 -9.02 5.99 -16.69
N ASP A 220 -7.91 6.55 -16.22
CA ASP A 220 -7.17 7.64 -16.89
C ASP A 220 -6.20 7.13 -17.97
N MET A 221 -6.24 5.82 -18.22
CA MET A 221 -5.34 5.15 -19.13
C MET A 221 -5.77 5.27 -20.59
N ASP A 222 -4.77 5.38 -21.48
CA ASP A 222 -4.99 5.27 -22.91
C ASP A 222 -5.37 3.84 -23.31
N ARG A 223 -6.43 3.71 -24.13
CA ARG A 223 -7.00 2.44 -24.59
C ARG A 223 -6.53 2.03 -25.98
N MET A 224 -5.48 2.69 -26.49
CA MET A 224 -4.87 2.34 -27.77
C MET A 224 -4.40 0.88 -27.78
N ARG A 225 -4.61 0.20 -28.91
CA ARG A 225 -4.13 -1.16 -29.17
C ARG A 225 -3.04 -1.12 -30.22
N GLN A 226 -1.96 -1.85 -30.00
CA GLN A 226 -0.94 -2.01 -31.03
C GLN A 226 -1.31 -3.17 -31.96
N ASP A 227 -1.36 -2.90 -33.25
CA ASP A 227 -1.51 -3.93 -34.26
C ASP A 227 -0.23 -4.77 -34.36
N VAL A 228 -0.37 -6.10 -34.36
CA VAL A 228 0.78 -7.02 -34.25
C VAL A 228 1.66 -6.98 -35.50
N TRP A 229 1.09 -6.74 -36.68
CA TRP A 229 1.77 -6.79 -37.97
C TRP A 229 2.39 -5.44 -38.32
N SER A 230 1.59 -4.38 -38.30
CA SER A 230 2.00 -3.02 -38.67
C SER A 230 2.69 -2.26 -37.54
N LYS A 231 2.61 -2.77 -36.30
CA LYS A 231 3.09 -2.10 -35.07
C LYS A 231 2.47 -0.73 -34.81
N ASN A 232 1.44 -0.36 -35.56
CA ASN A 232 0.73 0.90 -35.41
C ASN A 232 -0.22 0.86 -34.22
N TRP A 233 -0.36 2.01 -33.55
CA TRP A 233 -1.30 2.17 -32.43
C TRP A 233 -2.65 2.67 -32.95
N ILE A 234 -3.72 1.96 -32.59
CA ILE A 234 -5.07 2.21 -33.05
C ILE A 234 -5.96 2.47 -31.83
N ASP A 235 -6.73 3.56 -31.84
CA ASP A 235 -7.83 3.75 -30.89
C ASP A 235 -9.03 2.92 -31.34
N PRO A 236 -9.41 1.84 -30.62
CA PRO A 236 -10.51 0.96 -31.00
C PRO A 236 -11.88 1.68 -30.99
N TYR A 237 -11.99 2.83 -30.33
CA TYR A 237 -13.21 3.63 -30.25
C TYR A 237 -13.22 4.83 -31.19
N LYS A 238 -12.19 4.99 -32.05
CA LYS A 238 -12.07 6.14 -32.95
C LYS A 238 -13.32 6.32 -33.82
N SER A 239 -13.85 5.24 -34.37
CA SER A 239 -15.06 5.24 -35.20
C SER A 239 -16.30 5.66 -34.41
N SER A 240 -16.50 5.11 -33.20
CA SER A 240 -17.61 5.45 -32.31
C SER A 240 -17.57 6.92 -31.90
N LYS A 241 -16.39 7.44 -31.50
CA LYS A 241 -16.20 8.86 -31.16
C LYS A 241 -16.51 9.79 -32.34
N ILE A 242 -16.12 9.40 -33.57
CA ILE A 242 -16.45 10.15 -34.78
C ILE A 242 -17.97 10.15 -35.03
N ASN A 243 -18.65 9.02 -34.85
CA ASN A 243 -20.09 8.92 -35.03
C ASN A 243 -20.87 9.71 -33.96
N GLU A 244 -20.45 9.70 -32.71
CA GLU A 244 -21.01 10.57 -31.67
C GLU A 244 -20.84 12.05 -32.05
N ARG A 245 -19.64 12.47 -32.49
CA ARG A 245 -19.40 13.85 -32.94
C ARG A 245 -20.29 14.27 -34.11
N LYS A 246 -20.59 13.37 -35.05
CA LYS A 246 -21.52 13.62 -36.15
C LYS A 246 -22.96 13.89 -35.67
N THR A 247 -23.36 13.32 -34.53
CA THR A 247 -24.72 13.47 -33.98
C THR A 247 -24.89 14.64 -33.00
N LEU A 248 -23.80 15.22 -32.48
CA LEU A 248 -23.83 16.36 -31.56
C LEU A 248 -24.53 17.60 -32.15
N ASN A 249 -24.37 17.86 -33.45
CA ASN A 249 -25.00 18.99 -34.13
C ASN A 249 -26.44 18.71 -34.58
N LEU A 250 -26.90 17.46 -34.54
CA LEU A 250 -28.27 17.07 -34.93
C LEU A 250 -29.27 17.19 -33.76
N LYS A 251 -28.78 17.28 -32.50
CA LYS A 251 -29.62 17.38 -31.30
C LYS A 251 -30.09 18.80 -30.93
N LYS A 252 -29.74 19.84 -31.70
CA LYS A 252 -30.22 21.24 -31.50
C LYS A 252 -31.41 21.62 -32.40
N LYS A 253 -32.40 20.75 -32.53
CA LYS A 253 -33.74 21.09 -33.04
C LYS A 253 -34.81 20.34 -32.25
N LYS A 254 -35.14 20.85 -31.07
CA LYS A 254 -36.48 20.86 -30.48
C LYS A 254 -36.49 21.76 -29.26
#